data_AF-A0A951UQD9-F1
#
_entry.id   AF-A0A951UQD9-F1
#
_cell.length_a   1.000
_cell.length_b   1.000
_cell.length_c   1.000
_cell.angle_alpha   90.00
_cell.angle_beta   90.00
_cell.angle_gamma   90.00
#
_symmetry.space_group_name_H-M   'P 1'
#
loop_
_entity.id
_entity.type
_entity.pdbx_description
1 polymer ?
#
loop_
_entity_poly.entity_id
_entity_poly.type
_entity_poly.pdbx_seq_one_letter_code
_entity_poly.pdbx_strand_id
1 'polypeptide(L)'
;MNDKSIYFIATLMGGAGLPVQVALNALLRRYVGQPMQVTFISYLAGTLASLAICWFARYPLPATAAISQTSWWMWLGGCLGTLYVWSTIFAAAKIGTALTLALTIAGQMICALFLDHYGVIGLTKVSANPLRIAGVVLVMIGVSFVAYAKK
;
A
#
# COMPACT_ATOMS: atom_id res chain seq x y z
N MET A 1 1.16 -26.53 7.26
CA MET A 1 1.73 -25.15 7.26
C MET A 1 1.31 -24.51 8.57
N ASN A 2 2.24 -23.91 9.31
CA ASN A 2 1.92 -23.23 10.58
C ASN A 2 1.04 -21.99 10.26
N ASP A 3 0.04 -21.64 11.07
CA ASP A 3 -0.90 -20.54 10.73
C ASP A 3 -0.19 -19.22 10.39
N LYS A 4 0.95 -18.95 11.05
CA LYS A 4 1.79 -17.77 10.80
C LYS A 4 2.41 -17.73 9.39
N SER A 5 2.75 -18.90 8.83
CA SER A 5 3.39 -18.99 7.51
C SER A 5 2.46 -18.56 6.37
N ILE A 6 1.15 -18.77 6.52
CA ILE A 6 0.15 -18.35 5.53
C ILE A 6 0.12 -16.82 5.42
N TYR A 7 0.14 -16.10 6.55
CA TYR A 7 0.18 -14.65 6.55
C TYR A 7 1.45 -14.11 5.90
N PHE A 8 2.62 -14.68 6.21
CA PHE A 8 3.88 -14.25 5.59
C PHE A 8 3.86 -14.43 4.07
N ILE A 9 3.43 -15.60 3.59
CA ILE A 9 3.38 -15.89 2.15
C ILE A 9 2.35 -14.98 1.47
N ALA A 10 1.16 -14.80 2.06
CA ALA A 10 0.12 -13.95 1.49
C ALA A 10 0.57 -12.49 1.39
N THR A 11 1.20 -11.93 2.43
CA THR A 11 1.71 -10.55 2.40
C THR A 11 2.87 -10.39 1.42
N LEU A 12 3.76 -11.38 1.33
CA LEU A 12 4.88 -11.36 0.38
C LEU A 12 4.37 -11.40 -1.07
N MET A 13 3.42 -12.28 -1.37
CA MET A 13 2.77 -12.38 -2.68
C MET A 13 2.02 -11.09 -3.04
N GLY A 14 1.27 -10.54 -2.08
CA GLY A 14 0.57 -9.26 -2.25
C GLY A 14 1.53 -8.11 -2.57
N GLY A 15 2.66 -8.03 -1.86
CA GLY A 15 3.72 -7.06 -2.12
C GLY A 15 4.41 -7.26 -3.47
N ALA A 16 4.66 -8.51 -3.86
CA ALA A 16 5.28 -8.85 -5.15
C ALA A 16 4.41 -8.46 -6.36
N GLY A 17 3.09 -8.33 -6.18
CA GLY A 17 2.18 -7.82 -7.20
C GLY A 17 2.29 -6.31 -7.45
N LEU A 18 2.80 -5.52 -6.49
CA LEU A 18 2.87 -4.06 -6.61
C LEU A 18 3.78 -3.57 -7.74
N PRO A 19 4.99 -4.13 -7.98
CA PRO A 19 5.78 -3.82 -9.18
C PRO A 19 5.02 -4.01 -10.49
N VAL A 20 4.25 -5.10 -10.60
CA VAL A 20 3.43 -5.39 -11.79
C VAL A 20 2.34 -4.33 -11.94
N GLN A 21 1.67 -3.95 -10.85
CA GLN A 21 0.68 -2.88 -10.86
C GLN A 21 1.29 -1.54 -11.32
N VAL A 22 2.46 -1.17 -10.82
CA VAL A 22 3.14 0.08 -11.23
C VAL A 22 3.49 0.03 -12.72
N ALA A 23 3.97 -1.11 -13.23
CA ALA A 23 4.27 -1.28 -14.64
C ALA A 23 3.00 -1.18 -15.52
N LEU A 24 1.91 -1.85 -15.15
CA LEU A 24 0.63 -1.78 -15.86
C LEU A 24 0.07 -0.35 -15.88
N ASN A 25 0.13 0.36 -14.75
CA ASN A 25 -0.31 1.75 -14.68
C ASN A 25 0.58 2.67 -15.54
N ALA A 26 1.89 2.43 -15.59
CA ALA A 26 2.80 3.17 -16.45
C ALA A 26 2.51 2.93 -17.94
N LEU A 27 2.12 1.71 -18.32
CA LEU A 27 1.65 1.39 -19.68
C LEU A 27 0.33 2.08 -19.99
N LEU A 28 -0.66 1.98 -19.10
CA LEU A 28 -1.97 2.62 -19.27
C LEU A 28 -1.85 4.14 -19.39
N ARG A 29 -0.91 4.75 -18.65
CA ARG A 29 -0.61 6.18 -18.75
C ARG A 29 -0.21 6.63 -20.15
N ARG A 30 0.41 5.76 -20.96
CA ARG A 30 0.77 6.08 -22.36
C ARG A 30 -0.44 6.37 -23.24
N TYR A 31 -1.61 5.82 -22.88
CA TYR A 31 -2.85 5.96 -23.63
C TYR A 31 -3.81 6.98 -23.00
N VAL A 32 -3.87 7.02 -21.67
CA VAL A 32 -4.81 7.87 -20.93
C VAL A 32 -4.22 9.28 -20.67
N GLY A 33 -2.90 9.42 -20.64
CA GLY A 33 -2.20 10.68 -20.45
C GLY A 33 -1.97 11.05 -18.99
N GLN A 34 -3.02 11.41 -18.24
CA GLN A 34 -2.86 11.98 -16.89
C GLN A 34 -2.75 10.90 -15.79
N PRO A 35 -1.78 11.01 -14.84
CA PRO A 35 -1.62 10.06 -13.74
C PRO A 35 -2.88 9.84 -12.88
N MET A 36 -3.65 10.91 -12.64
CA MET A 36 -4.87 10.81 -11.84
C MET A 36 -5.98 10.05 -12.58
N GLN A 37 -6.09 10.20 -13.90
CA GLN A 37 -7.05 9.42 -14.70
C GLN A 37 -6.70 7.93 -14.70
N VAL A 38 -5.42 7.59 -14.81
CA VAL A 38 -4.94 6.21 -14.66
C VAL A 38 -5.27 5.67 -13.28
N THR A 39 -5.00 6.45 -12.22
CA THR A 39 -5.32 6.08 -10.84
C THR A 39 -6.81 5.78 -10.67
N PHE A 40 -7.68 6.64 -11.20
CA PHE A 40 -9.13 6.45 -11.17
C PHE A 40 -9.55 5.14 -11.87
N ILE A 41 -9.03 4.87 -13.06
CA ILE A 41 -9.32 3.63 -13.81
C ILE A 41 -8.86 2.40 -13.01
N SER A 42 -7.65 2.44 -12.44
CA SER A 42 -7.12 1.32 -11.63
C SER A 42 -7.95 1.09 -10.36
N TYR A 43 -8.46 2.15 -9.73
CA TYR A 43 -9.37 2.04 -8.59
C TYR A 43 -10.74 1.50 -8.97
N LEU A 44 -11.28 1.88 -10.13
CA LEU A 44 -12.51 1.32 -10.64
C LEU A 44 -12.37 -0.19 -10.91
N ALA A 45 -11.29 -0.59 -11.58
CA ALA A 45 -10.98 -2.00 -11.83
C ALA A 45 -10.79 -2.77 -10.51
N GLY A 46 -10.08 -2.20 -9.53
CA GLY A 46 -9.91 -2.79 -8.20
C GLY A 46 -11.22 -2.92 -7.44
N THR A 47 -12.11 -1.95 -7.54
CA THR A 47 -13.45 -1.98 -6.93
C THR A 47 -14.27 -3.12 -7.52
N LEU A 48 -14.31 -3.24 -8.86
CA LEU A 48 -15.01 -4.34 -9.54
C LEU A 48 -14.42 -5.71 -9.18
N ALA A 49 -13.10 -5.82 -9.12
CA ALA A 49 -12.43 -7.05 -8.70
C ALA A 49 -12.78 -7.43 -7.26
N SER A 50 -12.78 -6.46 -6.34
CA SER A 50 -13.16 -6.68 -4.94
C SER A 50 -14.63 -7.11 -4.81
N LEU A 51 -15.53 -6.50 -5.58
CA LEU A 51 -16.94 -6.86 -5.61
C LEU A 51 -17.13 -8.29 -6.12
N ALA A 52 -16.44 -8.66 -7.20
CA ALA A 52 -16.47 -10.03 -7.73
C ALA A 52 -15.96 -11.04 -6.69
N ILE A 53 -14.87 -10.74 -5.99
CA ILE A 53 -14.34 -11.61 -4.93
C ILE A 53 -15.37 -11.77 -3.80
N CYS A 54 -15.97 -10.68 -3.30
CA CYS A 54 -17.01 -10.74 -2.27
C CYS A 54 -18.20 -11.60 -2.72
N TRP A 55 -18.61 -11.46 -3.98
CA TRP A 55 -19.70 -12.22 -4.58
C TRP A 55 -19.38 -13.72 -4.64
N PHE A 56 -18.23 -14.11 -5.21
CA PHE A 56 -17.84 -15.51 -5.34
C PHE A 56 -17.51 -16.17 -4.00
N ALA A 57 -16.92 -15.43 -3.07
CA ALA A 57 -16.67 -15.89 -1.70
C ALA A 57 -17.95 -15.92 -0.84
N ARG A 58 -19.08 -15.43 -1.37
CA ARG A 58 -20.38 -15.35 -0.68
C ARG A 58 -20.30 -14.63 0.66
N TYR A 59 -19.52 -13.57 0.72
CA TYR A 59 -19.46 -12.75 1.94
C TYR A 59 -20.80 -12.03 2.15
N PRO A 60 -21.37 -12.08 3.36
CA PRO A 60 -22.61 -11.36 3.64
C PRO A 60 -22.38 -9.85 3.53
N LEU A 61 -23.40 -9.12 3.09
CA LEU A 61 -23.35 -7.66 3.13
C LEU A 61 -23.20 -7.19 4.58
N PRO A 62 -22.39 -6.15 4.84
CA PRO A 62 -22.26 -5.61 6.18
C PRO A 62 -23.61 -5.11 6.69
N ALA A 63 -23.94 -5.43 7.95
CA ALA A 63 -25.15 -4.92 8.58
C ALA A 63 -25.13 -3.39 8.63
N THR A 64 -26.25 -2.73 8.31
CA THR A 64 -26.36 -1.26 8.35
C THR A 64 -26.02 -0.69 9.72
N ALA A 65 -26.40 -1.39 10.79
CA ALA A 65 -26.07 -1.06 12.18
C ALA A 65 -24.56 -1.11 12.49
N ALA A 66 -23.78 -1.91 11.75
CA ALA A 66 -22.33 -1.94 11.88
C ALA A 66 -21.69 -0.76 11.14
N ILE A 67 -22.20 -0.43 9.94
CA ILE A 67 -21.73 0.72 9.16
C ILE A 67 -21.99 2.02 9.92
N SER A 68 -23.14 2.16 10.59
CA SER A 68 -23.49 3.37 11.36
C SER A 68 -22.61 3.61 12.59
N GLN A 69 -21.86 2.60 13.06
CA GLN A 69 -20.91 2.74 14.16
C GLN A 69 -19.52 3.21 13.69
N THR A 70 -19.28 3.26 12.38
CA THR A 70 -18.01 3.74 11.82
C THR A 70 -17.91 5.26 11.95
N SER A 71 -16.68 5.75 12.10
CA SER A 71 -16.39 7.18 12.09
C SER A 71 -15.92 7.64 10.71
N TRP A 72 -16.20 8.89 10.32
CA TRP A 72 -15.94 9.40 8.97
C TRP A 72 -14.49 9.24 8.51
N TRP A 73 -13.51 9.36 9.42
CA TRP A 73 -12.09 9.22 9.10
C TRP A 73 -11.70 7.78 8.68
N MET A 74 -12.46 6.77 9.10
CA MET A 74 -12.22 5.37 8.69
C MET A 74 -12.38 5.17 7.18
N TRP A 75 -13.16 6.04 6.54
CA TRP A 75 -13.43 6.01 5.10
C TRP A 75 -12.34 6.68 4.26
N LEU A 76 -11.39 7.38 4.90
CA LEU A 76 -10.27 8.04 4.22
C LEU A 76 -9.22 7.05 3.69
N GLY A 77 -9.28 5.76 4.06
CA GLY A 77 -8.34 4.76 3.58
C GLY A 77 -8.26 4.69 2.05
N GLY A 78 -9.42 4.80 1.37
CA GLY A 78 -9.47 4.88 -0.09
C GLY A 78 -8.76 6.11 -0.64
N CYS A 79 -8.96 7.28 -0.02
CA CYS A 79 -8.30 8.52 -0.41
C CYS A 79 -6.78 8.46 -0.26
N LEU A 80 -6.28 7.89 0.85
CA LEU A 80 -4.85 7.69 1.06
C LEU A 80 -4.24 6.73 0.04
N GLY A 81 -4.96 5.67 -0.31
CA GLY A 81 -4.55 4.75 -1.37
C GLY A 81 -4.53 5.40 -2.76
N THR A 82 -5.48 6.29 -3.07
CA THR A 82 -5.45 7.10 -4.31
C THR A 82 -4.17 7.93 -4.38
N LEU A 83 -3.79 8.60 -3.29
CA LEU A 83 -2.53 9.34 -3.22
C LEU A 83 -1.32 8.43 -3.43
N TYR A 84 -1.32 7.24 -2.82
CA TYR A 84 -0.28 6.23 -3.02
C TYR A 84 -0.15 5.83 -4.51
N VAL A 85 -1.23 5.36 -5.14
CA VAL A 85 -1.19 4.92 -6.55
C VAL A 85 -0.80 6.07 -7.47
N TRP A 86 -1.38 7.25 -7.29
CA TRP A 86 -1.00 8.44 -8.05
C TRP A 86 0.49 8.77 -7.90
N SER A 87 1.02 8.75 -6.67
CA SER A 87 2.42 9.05 -6.38
C SER A 87 3.37 8.07 -7.06
N THR A 88 3.01 6.78 -7.09
CA THR A 88 3.83 5.76 -7.74
C THR A 88 3.86 5.92 -9.26
N ILE A 89 2.72 6.26 -9.89
CA ILE A 89 2.64 6.53 -11.34
C ILE A 89 3.44 7.78 -11.71
N PHE A 90 3.33 8.83 -10.89
CA PHE A 90 4.05 10.08 -11.08
C PHE A 90 5.56 9.89 -10.92
N ALA A 91 5.98 9.24 -9.83
CA ALA A 91 7.39 9.04 -9.50
C ALA A 91 8.05 8.00 -10.40
N ALA A 92 7.42 6.86 -10.68
CA ALA A 92 8.03 5.80 -11.48
C ALA A 92 8.46 6.27 -12.88
N ALA A 93 7.73 7.22 -13.47
CA ALA A 93 8.09 7.81 -14.76
C ALA A 93 9.39 8.64 -14.72
N LYS A 94 9.77 9.20 -13.56
CA LYS A 94 10.99 10.02 -13.41
C LYS A 94 12.13 9.24 -12.76
N ILE A 95 11.84 8.54 -11.68
CA ILE A 95 12.86 7.92 -10.84
C ILE A 95 12.91 6.39 -10.96
N GLY A 96 12.09 5.78 -11.82
CA GLY A 96 12.05 4.34 -12.06
C GLY A 96 11.27 3.56 -10.99
N THR A 97 10.74 2.40 -11.37
CA THR A 97 9.84 1.60 -10.51
C THR A 97 10.51 1.13 -9.21
N ALA A 98 11.75 0.65 -9.28
CA ALA A 98 12.46 0.10 -8.12
C ALA A 98 12.65 1.15 -7.01
N LEU A 99 13.15 2.34 -7.36
CA LEU A 99 13.38 3.42 -6.39
C LEU A 99 12.06 3.99 -5.85
N THR A 100 11.03 4.12 -6.69
CA THR A 100 9.68 4.54 -6.26
C THR A 100 9.12 3.62 -5.18
N LEU A 101 9.18 2.30 -5.38
CA LEU A 101 8.69 1.32 -4.41
C LEU A 101 9.56 1.30 -3.15
N ALA A 102 10.88 1.38 -3.29
CA ALA A 102 11.80 1.45 -2.16
C ALA A 102 11.48 2.65 -1.25
N LEU A 103 11.31 3.85 -1.83
CA LEU A 103 10.92 5.06 -1.10
C LEU A 103 9.53 4.95 -0.45
N THR A 104 8.60 4.27 -1.12
CA THR A 104 7.27 4.04 -0.55
C THR A 104 7.36 3.15 0.69
N ILE A 105 8.09 2.03 0.60
CA ILE A 105 8.29 1.11 1.72
C ILE A 105 8.97 1.84 2.89
N ALA A 106 9.98 2.66 2.62
CA ALA A 106 10.61 3.52 3.63
C ALA A 106 9.58 4.42 4.35
N GLY A 107 8.76 5.18 3.60
CA GLY A 107 7.72 6.02 4.16
C GLY A 107 6.67 5.25 4.96
N GLN A 108 6.26 4.07 4.46
CA GLN A 108 5.35 3.17 5.15
C GLN A 108 5.91 2.67 6.48
N MET A 109 7.20 2.28 6.52
CA MET A 109 7.85 1.80 7.74
C MET A 109 8.02 2.90 8.79
N ILE A 110 8.38 4.12 8.38
CA ILE A 110 8.47 5.27 9.29
C ILE A 110 7.08 5.59 9.88
N CYS A 111 6.05 5.66 9.03
CA CYS A 111 4.69 5.93 9.46
C CYS A 111 4.15 4.84 10.39
N ALA A 112 4.37 3.56 10.04
CA ALA A 112 3.95 2.43 10.86
C ALA A 112 4.60 2.46 12.24
N LEU A 113 5.91 2.77 12.32
CA LEU A 113 6.60 2.89 13.61
C LEU A 113 5.98 3.97 14.49
N PHE A 114 5.63 5.12 13.90
CA PHE A 114 4.96 6.21 14.60
C PHE A 114 3.55 5.80 15.08
N LEU A 115 2.72 5.28 14.17
CA LEU A 115 1.34 4.88 14.47
C LEU A 115 1.29 3.80 15.57
N ASP A 116 2.14 2.78 15.45
CA ASP A 116 2.21 1.67 16.39
C ASP A 116 2.73 2.11 17.76
N HIS A 117 3.76 2.97 17.79
CA HIS A 117 4.36 3.41 19.04
C HIS A 117 3.40 4.24 19.88
N TYR A 118 2.64 5.12 19.24
CA TYR A 118 1.68 5.98 19.92
C TYR A 118 0.28 5.36 20.05
N GLY A 119 0.00 4.23 19.40
CA GLY A 119 -1.33 3.62 19.36
C GLY A 119 -2.36 4.58 18.76
N VAL A 120 -1.93 5.38 17.78
CA VAL A 120 -2.79 6.39 17.12
C VAL A 120 -3.99 5.67 16.52
N ILE A 121 -5.12 6.36 16.36
CA ILE A 121 -6.37 5.83 15.78
C ILE A 121 -6.93 4.56 16.47
N GLY A 122 -6.57 4.33 17.74
CA GLY A 122 -7.06 3.19 18.53
C GLY A 122 -6.36 1.87 18.24
N LEU A 123 -5.18 1.92 17.59
CA LEU A 123 -4.37 0.74 17.33
C LEU A 123 -3.80 0.15 18.64
N THR A 124 -3.62 -1.16 18.64
CA THR A 124 -2.89 -1.84 19.72
C THR A 124 -1.47 -1.28 19.77
N LYS A 125 -1.11 -0.66 20.89
CA LYS A 125 0.20 -0.03 21.06
C LYS A 125 1.30 -1.09 20.99
N VAL A 126 2.22 -0.95 20.03
CA VAL A 126 3.40 -1.80 19.92
C VAL A 126 4.63 -0.91 20.05
N SER A 127 5.41 -1.14 21.11
CA SER A 127 6.58 -0.31 21.40
C SER A 127 7.58 -0.28 20.24
N ALA A 128 8.16 0.90 19.99
CA ALA A 128 9.26 1.09 19.06
C ALA A 128 10.55 0.65 19.77
N ASN A 129 10.72 -0.66 19.93
CA ASN A 129 11.91 -1.20 20.55
C ASN A 129 13.15 -0.93 19.65
N PRO A 130 14.36 -0.98 20.22
CA PRO A 130 15.59 -0.70 19.48
C PRO A 130 15.75 -1.57 18.22
N LEU A 131 15.28 -2.82 18.26
CA LEU A 131 15.37 -3.74 17.13
C LEU A 131 14.47 -3.33 15.95
N ARG A 132 13.25 -2.86 16.22
CA ARG A 132 12.34 -2.32 15.20
C ARG A 132 12.91 -1.05 14.59
N ILE A 133 13.45 -0.16 15.41
CA ILE A 133 14.11 1.07 14.94
C ILE A 133 15.29 0.71 14.04
N ALA A 134 16.15 -0.22 14.47
CA ALA A 134 17.26 -0.71 13.66
C ALA A 134 16.80 -1.32 12.34
N GLY A 135 15.71 -2.09 12.34
CA GLY A 135 15.09 -2.64 11.13
C GLY A 135 14.65 -1.54 10.14
N VAL A 136 13.97 -0.50 10.62
CA VAL A 136 13.58 0.64 9.78
C VAL A 136 14.82 1.37 9.24
N VAL A 137 15.86 1.57 10.06
CA VAL A 137 17.12 2.18 9.61
C VAL A 137 17.79 1.35 8.51
N LEU A 138 17.81 0.01 8.64
CA LEU A 138 18.34 -0.88 7.61
C LEU A 138 17.56 -0.78 6.29
N VAL A 139 16.23 -0.66 6.36
CA VAL A 139 15.41 -0.39 5.18
C VAL A 139 15.84 0.92 4.52
N MET A 140 16.01 2.00 5.29
CA MET A 140 16.46 3.30 4.77
C MET A 140 17.82 3.22 4.07
N ILE A 141 18.78 2.50 4.66
CA ILE A 141 20.09 2.26 4.06
C ILE A 141 19.94 1.51 2.73
N GLY A 142 19.10 0.48 2.69
CA GLY A 142 18.77 -0.25 1.47
C GLY A 142 18.19 0.66 0.38
N VAL A 143 17.28 1.56 0.73
CA VAL A 143 16.75 2.57 -0.20
C VAL A 143 17.86 3.48 -0.72
N SER A 144 18.78 3.92 0.14
CA SER A 144 19.94 4.73 -0.29
C SER A 144 20.78 3.99 -1.33
N PHE A 145 21.08 2.70 -1.13
CA PHE A 145 21.83 1.91 -2.12
C PHE A 145 21.11 1.80 -3.45
N VAL A 146 19.78 1.57 -3.44
CA VAL A 146 18.97 1.56 -4.66
C VAL A 146 18.99 2.92 -5.36
N ALA A 147 18.97 4.01 -4.59
CA ALA A 147 19.04 5.37 -5.13
C ALA A 147 20.39 5.67 -5.78
N TYR A 148 21.49 5.24 -5.16
CA TYR A 148 22.84 5.45 -5.68
C TYR A 148 23.14 4.58 -6.91
N ALA A 149 22.64 3.35 -6.97
CA ALA A 149 22.85 2.45 -8.11
C ALA A 149 22.16 2.91 -9.41
N LYS A 150 21.24 3.88 -9.33
CA LYS A 150 20.55 4.45 -10.51
C LYS A 150 21.28 5.65 -11.12
N LYS A 151 22.27 6.22 -10.43
CA LYS A 151 23.19 7.20 -11.03
C LYS A 151 24.16 6.49 -11.96
#